data_AF-A0A971F3G4-F1
#
_entry.id   AF-A0A971F3G4-F1
#
_cell.length_a   1.000
_cell.length_b   1.000
_cell.length_c   1.000
_cell.angle_alpha   90.00
_cell.angle_beta   90.00
_cell.angle_gamma   90.00
#
_symmetry.space_group_name_H-M   'P 1'
#
loop_
_entity.id
_entity.type
_entity.pdbx_description
1 polymer ?
#
loop_
_entity_poly.entity_id
_entity_poly.type
_entity_poly.pdbx_seq_one_letter_code
_entity_poly.pdbx_strand_id
1 'polypeptide(L)' 'NGTTTPFIDSWRTLFADAYLAEDIAFAQAVLNDTEPLVTGIDGKQAVRIVEAGNLSISSKSIVRL' A
#
# COMPACT_ATOMS: atom_id res chain seq x y z
N ASN A 1 -4.47 24.84 -18.94
CA ASN A 1 -4.89 23.42 -18.98
C ASN A 1 -4.66 22.81 -17.61
N GLY A 2 -5.70 22.83 -16.76
CA GLY A 2 -5.68 22.22 -15.43
C GLY A 2 -6.30 20.82 -15.44
N THR A 3 -6.09 20.06 -14.38
CA THR A 3 -6.69 18.73 -14.19
C THR A 3 -8.14 18.85 -13.73
N THR A 4 -9.08 18.35 -14.54
CA THR A 4 -10.49 18.16 -14.16
C THR A 4 -10.63 16.85 -13.38
N THR A 5 -10.07 16.82 -12.16
CA THR A 5 -10.25 15.69 -11.25
C THR A 5 -11.48 15.95 -10.40
N PRO A 6 -12.43 15.00 -10.28
CA PRO A 6 -13.55 15.13 -9.36
C PRO A 6 -13.05 15.40 -7.94
N PHE A 7 -13.74 16.28 -7.21
CA PHE A 7 -13.46 16.48 -5.79
C PHE A 7 -13.81 15.20 -5.04
N ILE A 8 -12.88 14.71 -4.22
CA ILE A 8 -13.07 13.52 -3.39
C ILE A 8 -12.93 13.93 -1.93
N ASP A 9 -13.96 13.66 -1.15
CA ASP A 9 -14.09 14.18 0.21
C ASP A 9 -13.07 13.57 1.19
N SER A 10 -12.61 12.34 0.95
CA SER A 10 -11.60 11.68 1.80
C SER A 10 -10.89 10.53 1.08
N TRP A 11 -9.71 10.16 1.57
CA TRP A 11 -9.00 8.96 1.12
C TRP A 11 -9.82 7.67 1.32
N ARG A 12 -10.72 7.64 2.31
CA ARG A 12 -11.62 6.50 2.54
C ARG A 12 -12.60 6.34 1.38
N THR A 13 -13.12 7.46 0.88
CA THR A 13 -13.98 7.49 -0.31
C THR A 13 -13.19 7.15 -1.55
N LEU A 14 -11.96 7.65 -1.68
CA LEU A 14 -11.08 7.39 -2.84
C LEU A 14 -10.80 5.89 -3.05
N PHE A 15 -10.62 5.13 -1.96
CA PHE A 15 -10.20 3.73 -2.01
C PHE A 15 -11.23 2.74 -1.45
N ALA A 16 -12.49 3.15 -1.32
CA ALA A 16 -13.54 2.32 -0.72
C ALA A 16 -13.66 0.94 -1.38
N ASP A 17 -13.66 0.90 -2.72
CA ASP A 17 -13.74 -0.34 -3.49
C ASP A 17 -12.51 -1.22 -3.31
N ALA A 18 -11.33 -0.62 -3.18
CA ALA A 18 -10.08 -1.34 -2.95
C ALA A 18 -10.08 -2.00 -1.56
N TYR A 19 -10.52 -1.30 -0.52
CA TYR A 19 -10.65 -1.87 0.82
C TYR A 19 -11.65 -3.03 0.86
N LEU A 20 -12.80 -2.88 0.21
CA LEU A 20 -13.77 -3.97 0.10
C LEU A 20 -13.18 -5.19 -0.62
N ALA A 21 -12.45 -4.97 -1.71
CA ALA A 21 -11.81 -6.05 -2.46
C ALA A 21 -10.72 -6.78 -1.65
N GLU A 22 -9.91 -6.03 -0.88
CA GLU A 22 -8.89 -6.58 0.01
C GLU A 22 -9.51 -7.46 1.10
N ASP A 23 -10.55 -6.98 1.77
CA ASP A 23 -11.25 -7.72 2.83
C ASP A 23 -11.88 -9.02 2.29
N ILE A 24 -12.52 -8.96 1.12
CA ILE A 24 -13.10 -10.14 0.44
C ILE A 24 -11.99 -11.15 0.11
N ALA A 25 -10.88 -10.70 -0.47
CA ALA A 25 -9.78 -11.57 -0.86
C ALA A 25 -9.16 -12.27 0.36
N PHE A 26 -8.97 -11.56 1.47
CA PHE A 26 -8.47 -12.15 2.70
C PHE A 26 -9.44 -13.19 3.28
N ALA A 27 -10.74 -12.87 3.36
CA ALA A 27 -11.75 -13.81 3.83
C ALA A 27 -11.80 -15.08 2.96
N GLN A 28 -11.69 -14.93 1.64
CA GLN A 28 -11.62 -16.07 0.72
C GLN A 28 -10.37 -16.92 0.94
N ALA A 29 -9.21 -16.30 1.18
CA ALA A 29 -7.98 -17.04 1.46
C ALA A 29 -8.11 -17.89 2.73
N VAL A 30 -8.72 -17.35 3.79
CA VAL A 30 -9.01 -18.09 5.03
C VAL A 30 -9.99 -19.23 4.79
N LEU A 31 -11.10 -18.98 4.08
CA LEU A 31 -12.14 -19.99 3.84
C LEU A 31 -11.65 -21.17 3.00
N ASN A 32 -10.74 -20.91 2.06
CA ASN A 32 -10.25 -21.91 1.11
C ASN A 32 -8.87 -22.48 1.48
N ASP A 33 -8.31 -22.09 2.63
CA ASP A 33 -6.95 -22.47 3.07
C ASP A 33 -5.88 -22.22 1.98
N THR A 34 -5.92 -21.03 1.38
CA THR A 34 -4.95 -20.61 0.36
C THR A 34 -4.05 -19.48 0.86
N GLU A 35 -2.90 -19.29 0.22
CA GLU A 35 -2.02 -18.16 0.52
C GLU A 35 -2.74 -16.82 0.23
N PRO A 36 -2.67 -15.83 1.14
CA PRO A 36 -3.24 -14.51 0.88
C PRO A 36 -2.46 -13.76 -0.21
N LEU A 37 -3.13 -12.82 -0.89
CA LEU A 37 -2.53 -12.05 -2.01
C LEU A 37 -1.32 -11.21 -1.61
N VAL A 38 -1.25 -10.80 -0.35
CA VAL A 38 -0.11 -10.09 0.24
C VAL A 38 0.34 -10.82 1.50
N THR A 39 1.65 -10.94 1.65
CA THR A 39 2.28 -11.72 2.73
C THR A 39 3.10 -10.82 3.65
N GLY A 40 3.65 -11.42 4.72
CA GLY A 40 4.62 -10.73 5.57
C GLY A 40 5.90 -10.32 4.83
N ILE A 41 6.23 -10.96 3.70
CA ILE A 41 7.41 -10.59 2.89
C ILE A 41 7.18 -9.25 2.21
N ASP A 42 5.99 -9.01 1.66
CA ASP A 42 5.62 -7.74 1.02
C ASP A 42 5.67 -6.60 2.05
N GLY A 43 5.11 -6.85 3.25
CA GLY A 43 5.19 -5.91 4.36
C GLY A 43 6.64 -5.57 4.76
N LYS A 44 7.52 -6.58 4.81
CA LYS A 44 8.95 -6.37 5.09
C LYS A 44 9.64 -5.54 4.02
N GLN A 45 9.30 -5.75 2.74
CA GLN A 45 9.87 -4.92 1.66
C GLN A 45 9.41 -3.47 1.80
N ALA A 46 8.14 -3.21 2.12
CA ALA A 46 7.65 -1.85 2.36
C ALA A 46 8.42 -1.14 3.49
N VAL A 47 8.66 -1.84 4.61
CA VAL A 47 9.48 -1.31 5.72
C VAL A 47 10.89 -0.96 5.26
N ARG A 48 11.54 -1.84 4.48
CA ARG A 48 12.89 -1.61 3.94
C ARG A 48 12.95 -0.33 3.09
N ILE A 49 11.94 -0.07 2.28
CA ILE A 49 11.86 1.18 1.50
C ILE A 49 11.71 2.39 2.42
N VAL A 50 10.84 2.31 3.43
CA VAL A 50 10.63 3.41 4.39
C VAL A 50 11.91 3.75 5.14
N GLU A 51 12.66 2.75 5.60
CA GLU A 51 13.95 2.96 6.27
C GLU A 51 14.95 3.66 5.34
N ALA A 52 15.09 3.21 4.10
CA ALA A 52 15.96 3.84 3.11
C ALA A 52 15.51 5.28 2.76
N GLY A 53 14.20 5.52 2.66
CA GLY A 53 13.64 6.85 2.44
C GLY A 53 13.95 7.81 3.59
N ASN A 54 13.75 7.35 4.83
CA ASN A 54 14.07 8.13 6.03
C ASN A 54 15.56 8.45 6.11
N LEU A 55 16.43 7.48 5.79
CA LEU A 55 17.87 7.70 5.72
C LEU A 55 18.25 8.70 4.63
N SER A 56 17.61 8.62 3.47
CA SER A 56 17.84 9.56 2.36
C SER A 56 17.47 11.00 2.74
N ILE A 57 16.32 11.19 3.39
CA ILE A 57 15.85 12.49 3.89
C ILE A 57 16.83 13.05 4.94
N SER A 58 17.24 12.23 5.92
CA SER A 58 18.11 12.70 7.01
C SER A 58 19.52 13.03 6.53
N SER A 59 20.08 12.20 5.64
CA SER A 59 21.43 12.37 5.10
C SER A 59 21.53 13.33 3.93
N LYS A 60 20.39 13.73 3.34
CA LYS A 60 20.31 14.51 2.09
C LYS A 60 21.07 13.87 0.94
N SER A 61 21.07 12.53 0.87
CA SER A 61 21.81 11.75 -0.12
C SER A 61 20.96 10.61 -0.68
N ILE A 62 21.30 10.12 -1.88
CA ILE A 62 20.60 9.00 -2.51
C ILE A 62 21.02 7.69 -1.84
N VAL A 63 20.05 6.92 -1.35
CA VAL A 63 20.26 5.58 -0.80
C VAL A 63 19.88 4.54 -1.87
N ARG A 64 20.76 3.58 -2.15
CA ARG A 64 20.50 2.45 -3.07
C ARG A 64 20.13 1.20 -2.27
N LEU A 65 19.23 0.40 -2.84
CA LEU A 65 18.66 -0.82 -2.25
C LEU A 65 19.15 -2.08 -2.96
#